data_AF-A0AAI9XWD9-F1
#
_entry.id   AF-A0AAI9XWD9-F1
#
_cell.length_a   1.000
_cell.length_b   1.000
_cell.length_c   1.000
_cell.angle_alpha   90.00
_cell.angle_beta   90.00
_cell.angle_gamma   90.00
#
_symmetry.space_group_name_H-M   'P 1'
#
loop_
_entity.id
_entity.type
_entity.pdbx_description
1 polymer ?
#
loop_
_entity_poly.entity_id
_entity_poly.type
_entity_poly.pdbx_seq_one_letter_code
_entity_poly.pdbx_strand_id
1 'polypeptide(L)'
;MMRVFSSLSALPWVAIFAQPCLATVADIPGVFGSVSLVSASPVGDISSYLKSRPSDFVHPGIWHTHEDLERIRKGILEDKDPWASTYAVFSKDSYSLSTYEMKGPKPVISRGSVSNYTSFASDARAAWQNALMWYITKDDAHWNRSTTILDS
;
A
#
# COMPACT_ATOMS: atom_id res chain seq x y z
N MET A 1 59.12 2.55 -49.08
CA MET A 1 58.07 2.43 -50.11
C MET A 1 57.27 1.20 -49.72
N MET A 2 56.02 1.20 -49.24
CA MET A 2 54.86 2.09 -49.26
C MET A 2 54.14 2.00 -47.89
N ARG A 3 53.47 3.09 -47.49
CA ARG A 3 52.47 3.12 -46.40
C ARG A 3 51.14 2.58 -46.94
N VAL A 4 50.36 1.84 -46.13
CA VAL A 4 48.88 1.97 -46.11
C VAL A 4 48.35 1.62 -44.69
N PHE A 5 47.44 2.47 -44.23
CA PHE A 5 46.72 2.49 -42.94
C PHE A 5 45.47 1.59 -42.91
N SER A 6 44.78 1.57 -41.75
CA SER A 6 43.36 1.20 -41.49
C SER A 6 43.08 -0.31 -41.40
N SER A 7 42.34 -0.85 -40.43
CA SER A 7 41.20 -0.32 -39.69
C SER A 7 40.99 -1.14 -38.40
N LEU A 8 40.93 -0.48 -37.24
CA LEU A 8 40.41 -1.05 -35.99
C LEU A 8 38.88 -1.06 -36.11
N SER A 9 38.28 -2.23 -36.29
CA SER A 9 36.83 -2.40 -36.21
C SER A 9 36.38 -2.25 -34.77
N ALA A 10 35.84 -1.07 -34.46
CA ALA A 10 35.15 -0.76 -33.22
C ALA A 10 33.89 -1.64 -33.09
N LEU A 11 33.83 -2.45 -32.04
CA LEU A 11 32.60 -3.11 -31.59
C LEU A 11 31.68 -2.03 -31.00
N PRO A 12 30.43 -1.87 -31.46
CA PRO A 12 29.53 -0.93 -30.83
C PRO A 12 29.10 -1.53 -29.49
N TRP A 13 29.41 -0.81 -28.41
CA TRP A 13 28.81 -1.03 -27.10
C TRP A 13 27.28 -0.93 -27.23
N VAL A 14 26.60 -2.06 -27.04
CA VAL A 14 25.15 -2.07 -26.85
C VAL A 14 24.89 -1.43 -25.50
N ALA A 15 24.55 -0.14 -25.50
CA ALA A 15 23.98 0.52 -24.35
C ALA A 15 22.61 -0.13 -24.06
N ILE A 16 22.56 -0.98 -23.04
CA ILE A 16 21.30 -1.46 -22.46
C ILE A 16 20.66 -0.25 -21.80
N PHE A 17 19.79 0.44 -22.53
CA PHE A 17 18.88 1.38 -21.92
C PHE A 17 17.93 0.58 -21.03
N ALA A 18 18.09 0.70 -19.72
CA ALA A 18 17.05 0.29 -18.79
C ALA A 18 15.80 1.10 -19.15
N GLN A 19 14.82 0.46 -19.80
CA GLN A 19 13.50 1.05 -19.95
C GLN A 19 12.97 1.38 -18.56
N PRO A 20 12.67 2.64 -18.23
CA PRO A 20 11.84 2.90 -17.08
C PRO A 20 10.50 2.24 -17.38
N CYS A 21 10.12 1.24 -16.58
CA CYS A 21 8.73 0.76 -16.54
C CYS A 21 7.88 1.92 -16.01
N LEU A 22 7.48 2.83 -16.89
CA LEU A 22 6.34 3.70 -16.65
C LEU A 22 5.12 2.77 -16.62
N ALA A 23 4.69 2.38 -15.42
CA ALA A 23 3.38 1.79 -15.24
C ALA A 23 2.34 2.87 -15.57
N THR A 24 2.03 3.04 -16.85
CA THR A 24 0.92 3.88 -17.29
C THR A 24 -0.36 3.09 -17.09
N VAL A 25 -0.89 3.06 -15.87
CA VAL A 25 -2.34 2.94 -15.70
C VAL A 25 -2.92 4.28 -16.13
N ALA A 26 -2.95 4.51 -17.45
CA ALA A 26 -3.71 5.58 -18.02
C ALA A 26 -5.19 5.20 -17.89
N ASP A 27 -6.01 6.12 -17.39
CA ASP A 27 -7.43 5.88 -17.12
C ASP A 27 -8.12 5.27 -18.33
N ILE A 28 -8.50 3.98 -18.25
CA ILE A 28 -9.32 3.34 -19.28
C ILE A 28 -10.72 3.96 -19.17
N PRO A 29 -11.17 4.78 -20.14
CA PRO A 29 -12.50 5.34 -20.11
C PRO A 29 -13.50 4.20 -20.32
N GLY A 30 -14.08 3.68 -19.25
CA GLY A 30 -15.04 2.57 -19.30
C GLY A 30 -15.02 1.64 -18.09
N VAL A 31 -13.89 1.52 -17.37
CA VAL A 31 -13.78 0.62 -16.20
C VAL A 31 -14.14 1.34 -14.90
N PHE A 32 -13.83 2.63 -14.82
CA PHE A 32 -14.17 3.46 -13.67
C PHE A 32 -15.16 4.54 -14.11
N GLY A 33 -16.34 4.55 -13.47
CA GLY A 33 -17.36 5.55 -13.71
C GLY A 33 -16.85 6.96 -13.39
N SER A 34 -17.56 7.99 -13.88
CA SER A 34 -17.26 9.38 -13.55
C SER A 34 -17.27 9.58 -12.03
N VAL A 35 -16.16 10.00 -11.44
CA VAL A 35 -16.13 10.43 -10.03
C VAL A 35 -17.06 11.64 -9.92
N SER A 36 -18.09 11.54 -9.09
CA SER A 36 -19.02 12.66 -8.88
C SER A 36 -18.26 13.83 -8.24
N LEU A 37 -18.17 14.95 -8.96
CA LEU A 37 -17.61 16.18 -8.41
C LEU A 37 -18.55 16.68 -7.32
N VAL A 38 -18.08 16.75 -6.08
CA VAL A 38 -18.79 17.42 -4.99
C VAL A 38 -18.71 18.92 -5.29
N SER A 39 -19.86 19.57 -5.49
CA SER A 39 -19.91 21.02 -5.75
C SER A 39 -19.33 21.80 -4.58
N ALA A 40 -18.74 22.96 -4.86
CA ALA A 40 -18.20 23.86 -3.85
C ALA A 40 -19.18 24.05 -2.68
N SER A 41 -18.71 23.75 -1.46
CA SER A 41 -19.46 24.01 -0.24
C SER A 41 -19.53 25.52 0.00
N PRO A 42 -20.60 26.05 0.60
CA PRO A 42 -20.62 27.45 1.06
C PRO A 42 -19.51 27.77 2.08
N VAL A 43 -18.83 26.76 2.62
CA VAL A 43 -17.68 26.88 3.54
C VAL A 43 -16.34 27.09 2.79
N GLY A 44 -16.31 26.92 1.46
CA GLY A 44 -15.13 27.11 0.62
C GLY A 44 -15.03 26.10 -0.52
N ASP A 45 -14.28 26.47 -1.57
CA ASP A 45 -13.97 25.57 -2.66
C ASP A 45 -12.95 24.51 -2.21
N ILE A 46 -13.43 23.28 -2.05
CA ILE A 46 -12.62 22.11 -1.71
C ILE A 46 -12.22 21.27 -2.93
N SER A 47 -12.64 21.68 -4.14
CA SER A 47 -12.44 20.90 -5.37
C SER A 47 -10.97 20.59 -5.65
N SER A 48 -10.06 21.47 -5.23
CA SER A 48 -8.60 21.31 -5.35
C SER A 48 -8.03 20.16 -4.50
N TYR A 49 -8.73 19.73 -3.45
CA TYR A 49 -8.32 18.62 -2.58
C TYR A 49 -9.00 17.30 -2.94
N LEU A 50 -10.00 17.32 -3.82
CA LEU A 50 -10.71 16.14 -4.26
C LEU A 50 -9.96 15.46 -5.40
N LYS A 51 -9.94 14.13 -5.37
CA LYS A 51 -9.44 13.32 -6.47
C LYS A 51 -10.53 13.24 -7.55
N SER A 52 -10.14 13.48 -8.81
CA SER A 52 -11.09 13.60 -9.93
C SER A 52 -11.13 12.34 -10.79
N ARG A 53 -10.06 11.54 -10.74
CA ARG A 53 -9.85 10.34 -11.55
C ARG A 53 -9.30 9.22 -10.67
N PRO A 54 -9.58 7.94 -10.99
CA PRO A 54 -9.02 6.80 -10.26
C PRO A 54 -7.49 6.78 -10.24
N SER A 55 -6.83 7.23 -11.31
CA SER A 55 -5.37 7.41 -11.35
C SER A 55 -4.85 8.41 -10.32
N ASP A 56 -5.69 9.33 -9.83
CA ASP A 56 -5.31 10.26 -8.78
C ASP A 56 -5.32 9.59 -7.38
N PHE A 57 -5.80 8.35 -7.25
CA PHE A 57 -5.77 7.58 -6.01
C PHE A 57 -4.35 7.11 -5.72
N VAL A 58 -3.78 7.61 -4.62
CA VAL A 58 -2.45 7.25 -4.15
C VAL A 58 -2.58 6.33 -2.94
N HIS A 59 -2.00 5.14 -3.02
CA HIS A 59 -1.85 4.21 -1.91
C HIS A 59 -0.38 3.81 -1.76
N PRO A 60 0.19 3.77 -0.53
CA PRO A 60 -0.46 4.07 0.77
C PRO A 60 -0.91 5.53 0.93
N GLY A 61 -1.88 5.77 1.81
CA GLY A 61 -2.46 7.11 2.02
C GLY A 61 -3.12 7.32 3.39
N ILE A 62 -3.84 8.44 3.54
CA ILE A 62 -4.50 8.93 4.77
C ILE A 62 -3.49 9.25 5.88
N TRP A 63 -3.03 8.23 6.62
CA TRP A 63 -2.08 8.38 7.74
C TRP A 63 -0.71 7.78 7.44
N HIS A 64 -0.55 7.12 6.30
CA HIS A 64 0.69 6.46 5.91
C HIS A 64 1.14 6.94 4.53
N THR A 65 2.28 7.63 4.47
CA THR A 65 3.02 7.81 3.22
C THR A 65 3.96 6.63 3.02
N HIS A 66 4.37 6.37 1.78
CA HIS A 66 5.35 5.33 1.50
C HIS A 66 6.68 5.61 2.23
N GLU A 67 7.12 6.87 2.25
CA GLU A 67 8.34 7.32 2.89
C GLU A 67 8.31 7.10 4.41
N ASP A 68 7.17 7.35 5.06
CA ASP A 68 7.03 7.12 6.50
C ASP A 68 7.06 5.64 6.85
N LEU A 69 6.40 4.80 6.03
CA LEU A 69 6.42 3.36 6.22
C LEU A 69 7.83 2.79 6.01
N GLU A 70 8.57 3.24 5.00
CA GLU A 70 9.98 2.85 4.81
C GLU A 70 10.87 3.33 5.95
N ARG A 71 10.62 4.52 6.51
CA ARG A 71 11.34 5.02 7.69
C ARG A 71 11.14 4.09 8.88
N ILE A 72 9.89 3.68 9.14
CA ILE A 72 9.56 2.74 10.21
C ILE A 72 10.24 1.39 9.95
N ARG A 73 10.10 0.83 8.74
CA ARG A 73 10.69 -0.46 8.39
C ARG A 73 12.21 -0.47 8.55
N LYS A 74 12.91 0.54 8.07
CA LYS A 74 14.37 0.68 8.25
C LYS A 74 14.75 0.82 9.72
N GLY A 75 14.01 1.62 10.49
CA GLY A 75 14.21 1.76 11.92
C GLY A 75 14.09 0.42 12.67
N ILE A 76 13.14 -0.43 12.27
CA ILE A 76 12.98 -1.78 12.82
C ILE A 76 14.15 -2.68 12.43
N LEU A 77 14.54 -2.69 11.14
CA LEU A 77 15.63 -3.55 10.65
C LEU A 77 17.01 -3.15 11.17
N GLU A 78 17.19 -1.89 11.53
CA GLU A 78 18.42 -1.36 12.13
C GLU A 78 18.40 -1.43 13.67
N ASP A 79 17.38 -2.07 14.27
CA ASP A 79 17.17 -2.17 15.71
C ASP A 79 17.22 -0.82 16.46
N LYS A 80 16.67 0.23 15.83
CA LYS A 80 16.66 1.60 16.37
C LYS A 80 15.37 1.89 17.13
N ASP A 81 15.53 2.50 18.30
CA ASP A 81 14.40 3.05 19.04
C ASP A 81 13.92 4.39 18.45
N PRO A 82 12.60 4.67 18.49
CA PRO A 82 11.55 3.90 19.18
C PRO A 82 10.90 2.78 18.35
N TRP A 83 11.37 2.53 17.13
CA TRP A 83 10.71 1.61 16.20
C TRP A 83 10.86 0.14 16.63
N ALA A 84 12.07 -0.27 17.01
CA ALA A 84 12.36 -1.66 17.38
C ALA A 84 11.55 -2.11 18.62
N SER A 85 11.60 -1.33 19.70
CA SER A 85 10.82 -1.60 20.92
C SER A 85 9.31 -1.62 20.67
N THR A 86 8.79 -0.68 19.88
CA THR A 86 7.37 -0.64 19.53
C THR A 86 6.97 -1.83 18.67
N TYR A 87 7.79 -2.22 17.69
CA TYR A 87 7.55 -3.38 16.84
C TYR A 87 7.57 -4.69 17.64
N ALA A 88 8.44 -4.83 18.63
CA ALA A 88 8.48 -6.00 19.50
C ALA A 88 7.19 -6.19 20.32
N VAL A 89 6.50 -5.12 20.68
CA VAL A 89 5.17 -5.17 21.32
C VAL A 89 4.10 -5.42 20.27
N PHE A 90 4.15 -4.71 19.15
CA PHE A 90 3.18 -4.79 18.07
C PHE A 90 3.08 -6.18 17.47
N SER A 91 4.22 -6.84 17.22
CA SER A 91 4.28 -8.20 16.65
C SER A 91 3.71 -9.28 17.57
N LYS A 92 3.57 -9.02 18.87
CA LYS A 92 2.98 -9.93 19.86
C LYS A 92 1.48 -9.71 20.07
N ASP A 93 0.91 -8.64 19.51
CA ASP A 93 -0.53 -8.38 19.60
C ASP A 93 -1.31 -9.47 18.87
N SER A 94 -2.39 -9.98 19.46
CA SER A 94 -3.17 -11.08 18.89
C SER A 94 -3.75 -10.75 17.52
N TYR A 95 -3.98 -9.47 17.25
CA TYR A 95 -4.51 -8.98 15.98
C TYR A 95 -3.41 -8.86 14.90
N SER A 96 -2.13 -8.78 15.28
CA SER A 96 -0.98 -8.73 14.36
C SER A 96 -0.58 -10.13 13.87
N LEU A 97 -1.03 -11.20 14.53
CA LEU A 97 -0.67 -12.56 14.17
C LEU A 97 -1.36 -12.99 12.87
N SER A 98 -0.61 -13.66 11.99
CA SER A 98 -1.12 -14.25 10.75
C SER A 98 -2.10 -15.41 11.00
N THR A 99 -2.17 -15.90 12.23
CA THR A 99 -3.11 -16.93 12.71
C THR A 99 -4.39 -16.35 13.29
N TYR A 100 -4.63 -15.03 13.19
CA TYR A 100 -5.85 -14.41 13.69
C TYR A 100 -7.10 -15.07 13.07
N GLU A 101 -8.04 -15.46 13.94
CA GLU A 101 -9.32 -16.02 13.55
C GLU A 101 -10.40 -14.92 13.50
N MET A 102 -10.98 -14.75 12.32
CA MET A 102 -12.02 -13.76 12.06
C MET A 102 -13.33 -14.14 12.76
N LYS A 103 -14.03 -13.14 13.31
CA LYS A 103 -15.29 -13.33 14.06
C LYS A 103 -16.54 -13.06 13.21
N GLY A 104 -16.40 -12.31 12.12
CA GLY A 104 -17.37 -12.12 11.06
C GLY A 104 -17.36 -13.24 10.00
N PRO A 105 -17.93 -12.99 8.81
CA PRO A 105 -18.72 -11.82 8.44
C PRO A 105 -20.15 -11.89 9.03
N LYS A 106 -20.80 -10.73 9.18
CA LYS A 106 -22.20 -10.63 9.61
C LYS A 106 -22.95 -9.75 8.60
N PRO A 107 -24.19 -10.12 8.20
CA PRO A 107 -24.92 -9.41 7.15
C PRO A 107 -25.36 -8.00 7.56
N VAL A 108 -25.51 -7.75 8.86
CA VAL A 108 -25.90 -6.44 9.40
C VAL A 108 -24.93 -6.09 10.53
N ILE A 109 -24.30 -4.92 10.45
CA ILE A 109 -23.50 -4.36 11.55
C ILE A 109 -24.37 -3.37 12.33
N SER A 110 -24.51 -3.60 13.63
CA SER A 110 -25.30 -2.76 14.53
C SER A 110 -24.50 -2.40 15.78
N ARG A 111 -24.69 -1.17 16.24
CA ARG A 111 -24.19 -0.64 17.52
C ARG A 111 -25.31 -0.55 18.58
N GLY A 112 -26.51 -1.04 18.26
CA GLY A 112 -27.70 -1.01 19.12
C GLY A 112 -27.88 -2.28 19.95
N SER A 113 -29.14 -2.64 20.25
CA SER A 113 -29.50 -3.71 21.21
C SER A 113 -28.92 -5.09 20.88
N VAL A 114 -28.72 -5.41 19.60
CA VAL A 114 -27.89 -6.54 19.16
C VAL A 114 -26.61 -5.95 18.59
N SER A 115 -25.55 -5.90 19.39
CA SER A 115 -24.27 -5.29 18.99
C SER A 115 -23.28 -6.35 18.54
N ASN A 116 -22.88 -6.26 17.28
CA ASN A 116 -21.78 -7.03 16.68
C ASN A 116 -20.64 -6.12 16.19
N TYR A 117 -20.68 -4.84 16.59
CA TYR A 117 -19.67 -3.86 16.25
C TYR A 117 -18.28 -4.24 16.77
N THR A 118 -18.18 -4.78 17.98
CA THR A 118 -16.88 -5.11 18.59
C THR A 118 -16.14 -6.20 17.82
N SER A 119 -16.85 -7.23 17.32
CA SER A 119 -16.26 -8.26 16.47
C SER A 119 -15.80 -7.68 15.14
N PHE A 120 -16.62 -6.84 14.51
CA PHE A 120 -16.25 -6.17 13.27
C PHE A 120 -15.03 -5.26 13.44
N ALA A 121 -14.98 -4.47 14.51
CA ALA A 121 -13.84 -3.61 14.81
C ALA A 121 -12.56 -4.41 15.11
N SER A 122 -12.70 -5.60 15.72
CA SER A 122 -11.60 -6.53 15.95
C SER A 122 -11.03 -7.06 14.62
N ASP A 123 -11.91 -7.49 13.72
CA ASP A 123 -11.52 -8.01 12.41
C ASP A 123 -10.88 -6.92 11.54
N ALA A 124 -11.45 -5.70 11.52
CA ALA A 124 -10.87 -4.55 10.84
C ALA A 124 -9.49 -4.16 11.38
N ARG A 125 -9.31 -4.20 12.71
CA ARG A 125 -7.99 -4.00 13.34
C ARG A 125 -7.00 -5.07 12.91
N ALA A 126 -7.40 -6.34 12.91
CA ALA A 126 -6.54 -7.44 12.48
C ALA A 126 -6.13 -7.32 11.02
N ALA A 127 -7.06 -6.94 10.12
CA ALA A 127 -6.75 -6.71 8.72
C ALA A 127 -5.68 -5.61 8.54
N TRP A 128 -5.84 -4.48 9.22
CA TRP A 128 -4.89 -3.37 9.15
C TRP A 128 -3.53 -3.73 9.77
N GLN A 129 -3.51 -4.38 10.94
CA GLN A 129 -2.25 -4.78 11.58
C GLN A 129 -1.50 -5.82 10.76
N ASN A 130 -2.18 -6.80 10.17
CA ASN A 130 -1.56 -7.76 9.26
C ASN A 130 -1.02 -7.10 7.99
N ALA A 131 -1.71 -6.09 7.43
CA ALA A 131 -1.17 -5.33 6.29
C ALA A 131 0.14 -4.62 6.66
N LEU A 132 0.22 -4.04 7.87
CA LEU A 132 1.43 -3.39 8.37
C LEU A 132 2.55 -4.41 8.66
N MET A 133 2.22 -5.55 9.27
CA MET A 133 3.16 -6.66 9.49
C MET A 133 3.75 -7.16 8.17
N TRP A 134 2.93 -7.37 7.14
CA TRP A 134 3.40 -7.72 5.81
C TRP A 134 4.33 -6.64 5.24
N TYR A 135 3.97 -5.36 5.37
CA TYR A 135 4.82 -4.30 4.84
C TYR A 135 6.22 -4.31 5.50
N ILE A 136 6.28 -4.53 6.81
CA ILE A 136 7.54 -4.55 7.59
C ILE A 136 8.36 -5.80 7.27
N THR A 137 7.75 -6.99 7.39
CA THR A 137 8.42 -8.30 7.35
C THR A 137 8.57 -8.87 5.95
N LYS A 138 7.71 -8.47 5.02
CA LYS A 138 7.51 -9.09 3.70
C LYS A 138 7.10 -10.57 3.75
N ASP A 139 6.52 -11.02 4.86
CA ASP A 139 5.97 -12.37 4.98
C ASP A 139 4.54 -12.44 4.40
N ASP A 140 4.37 -13.24 3.36
CA ASP A 140 3.11 -13.44 2.65
C ASP A 140 1.99 -13.99 3.54
N ALA A 141 2.30 -14.65 4.67
CA ALA A 141 1.29 -15.12 5.61
C ALA A 141 0.42 -13.96 6.14
N HIS A 142 1.03 -12.80 6.38
CA HIS A 142 0.31 -11.60 6.83
C HIS A 142 -0.50 -10.95 5.69
N TRP A 143 0.03 -10.94 4.47
CA TRP A 143 -0.71 -10.47 3.29
C TRP A 143 -1.97 -11.32 3.06
N ASN A 144 -1.82 -12.65 3.06
CA ASN A 144 -2.92 -13.59 2.89
C ASN A 144 -3.97 -13.42 3.99
N ARG A 145 -3.54 -13.20 5.24
CA ARG A 145 -4.47 -12.97 6.34
C ARG A 145 -5.26 -11.67 6.17
N SER A 146 -4.58 -10.57 5.84
CA SER A 146 -5.21 -9.27 5.65
C SER A 146 -6.24 -9.30 4.51
N THR A 147 -5.85 -9.84 3.35
CA THR A 147 -6.75 -9.99 2.19
C THR A 147 -7.94 -10.89 2.48
N THR A 148 -7.73 -12.04 3.13
CA THR A 148 -8.83 -12.94 3.53
C THR A 148 -9.88 -12.24 4.40
N ILE A 149 -9.46 -11.35 5.32
CA ILE A 149 -10.40 -10.60 6.17
C ILE A 149 -11.12 -9.50 5.37
N LEU A 150 -10.47 -8.90 4.38
CA LEU A 150 -11.07 -7.84 3.56
C LEU A 150 -12.05 -8.37 2.51
N ASP A 151 -11.80 -9.58 1.99
CA ASP A 151 -12.62 -10.23 0.97
C ASP A 151 -13.85 -10.99 1.54
N SER A 152 -13.98 -11.05 2.87
CA SER A 152 -15.00 -11.84 3.58
C SER A 152 -16.39 -11.21 3.63
#